data_AF-A0AA38GMH5-F1
#
_entry.id   AF-A0AA38GMH5-F1
#
_cell.length_a   1.000
_cell.length_b   1.000
_cell.length_c   1.000
_cell.angle_alpha   90.00
_cell.angle_beta   90.00
_cell.angle_gamma   90.00
#
_symmetry.space_group_name_H-M   'P 1'
#
loop_
_entity.id
_entity.type
_entity.pdbx_description
1 polymer ?
#
loop_
_entity_poly.entity_id
_entity_poly.type
_entity_poly.pdbx_seq_one_letter_code
_entity_poly.pdbx_strand_id
1 'polypeptide(L)' 'VQVIVLNANMRCQECRERVSKVLSKMDNLLDYVVDVIQGKVTVRGSVDPKKKMKRMLSQKEGKNK' A
#
# COMPACT_ATOMS: atom_id res chain seq x y z
N VAL A 1 -4.53 -17.03 0.98
CA VAL A 1 -3.93 -15.79 1.53
C VAL A 1 -3.09 -15.14 0.46
N GLN A 2 -3.35 -13.88 0.12
CA GLN A 2 -2.55 -13.13 -0.85
C GLN A 2 -1.54 -12.26 -0.11
N VAL A 3 -0.32 -12.17 -0.65
CA VAL A 3 0.75 -11.31 -0.12
C VAL A 3 1.08 -10.26 -1.17
N ILE A 4 0.87 -8.99 -0.84
CA ILE A 4 1.11 -7.86 -1.73
C ILE A 4 2.26 -7.04 -1.14
N VAL A 5 3.29 -6.79 -1.93
CA VAL A 5 4.39 -5.92 -1.55
C VAL A 5 4.25 -4.59 -2.29
N LEU A 6 4.16 -3.50 -1.54
CA LEU A 6 4.11 -2.14 -2.06
C LEU A 6 5.40 -1.42 -1.69
N ASN A 7 6.05 -0.79 -2.67
CA ASN A 7 7.16 0.11 -2.40
C ASN A 7 6.61 1.51 -2.08
N ALA A 8 6.89 2.02 -0.89
CA ALA A 8 6.44 3.33 -0.42
C ALA A 8 7.60 4.09 0.23
N ASN A 9 7.82 5.33 -0.21
CA ASN A 9 8.90 6.15 0.30
C ASN A 9 8.49 6.83 1.62
N MET A 10 8.85 6.24 2.76
CA MET A 10 8.43 6.65 4.10
C MET A 10 9.52 7.43 4.84
N ARG A 11 10.03 8.49 4.21
CA ARG A 11 11.13 9.33 4.74
C ARG A 11 10.73 10.20 5.94
N CYS A 12 9.42 10.38 6.18
CA CYS A 12 8.90 11.22 7.23
C CYS A 12 7.99 10.44 8.19
N GLN A 13 7.88 10.88 9.45
CA GLN A 13 7.01 10.24 10.45
C GLN A 13 5.54 10.29 10.02
N GLU A 14 5.08 11.44 9.53
CA GLU A 14 3.72 11.63 9.01
C GLU A 14 3.40 10.65 7.86
N CYS A 15 4.39 10.35 7.01
CA CYS A 15 4.28 9.42 5.89
C CYS A 15 3.99 8.00 6.41
N ARG A 16 4.69 7.58 7.47
CA ARG A 16 4.52 6.27 8.13
C ARG A 16 3.18 6.17 8.82
N GLU A 17 2.78 7.23 9.53
CA GLU A 17 1.50 7.29 10.22
C GLU A 17 0.33 7.23 9.24
N ARG A 18 0.42 7.92 8.10
CA ARG A 18 -0.60 7.83 7.04
C ARG A 18 -0.74 6.41 6.51
N VAL A 19 0.37 5.73 6.24
CA VAL A 19 0.36 4.33 5.77
C VAL A 19 -0.29 3.43 6.83
N SER A 20 0.16 3.50 8.08
CA SER A 20 -0.40 2.70 9.18
C SER A 20 -1.91 2.95 9.36
N LYS A 21 -2.35 4.22 9.30
CA LYS A 21 -3.76 4.59 9.41
C LYS A 21 -4.62 4.09 8.25
N VAL A 22 -4.06 4.00 7.04
CA VAL A 22 -4.75 3.41 5.88
C VAL A 22 -4.83 1.89 6.02
N LEU A 23 -3.74 1.23 6.43
CA LEU A 23 -3.70 -0.22 6.64
C LEU A 23 -4.68 -0.64 7.75
N SER A 24 -4.74 0.12 8.85
CA SER A 24 -5.67 -0.10 9.96
C SER A 24 -7.14 0.07 9.57
N LYS A 25 -7.45 0.75 8.46
CA LYS A 25 -8.82 0.92 7.93
C LYS A 25 -9.20 -0.12 6.88
N MET A 26 -8.35 -1.11 6.63
CA MET A 26 -8.66 -2.19 5.70
C MET A 26 -9.18 -3.41 6.47
N ASP A 27 -10.49 -3.64 6.41
CA ASP A 27 -11.16 -4.77 7.06
C ASP A 27 -10.69 -6.17 6.63
N ASN A 28 -10.05 -6.31 5.45
CA ASN A 28 -9.69 -7.62 4.89
C ASN A 28 -8.19 -7.95 5.02
N LEU A 29 -7.48 -7.25 5.91
CA LEU A 29 -6.08 -7.53 6.21
C LEU A 29 -5.96 -8.56 7.33
N LEU A 30 -5.13 -9.57 7.11
CA LEU A 30 -4.73 -10.52 8.14
C LEU A 30 -3.54 -9.97 8.92
N ASP A 31 -2.53 -9.47 8.20
CA ASP A 31 -1.27 -9.01 8.80
C ASP A 31 -0.55 -8.02 7.87
N TYR A 32 0.23 -7.10 8.42
CA TYR A 32 1.07 -6.21 7.60
C TYR A 32 2.42 -5.97 8.25
N VAL A 33 3.43 -5.83 7.41
CA VAL A 33 4.81 -5.51 7.78
C VAL A 33 5.20 -4.25 7.03
N VAL A 34 5.74 -3.24 7.73
CA VAL A 34 6.30 -2.05 7.07
C VAL A 34 7.80 -1.98 7.33
N ASP A 35 8.55 -2.17 6.25
CA ASP A 35 10.00 -2.07 6.18
C ASP A 35 10.38 -0.64 5.82
N VAL A 36 10.53 0.19 6.85
CA VAL A 36 10.92 1.60 6.67
C VAL A 36 12.32 1.74 6.07
N ILE A 37 13.23 0.82 6.42
CA ILE A 37 14.62 0.81 5.96
C ILE A 37 14.68 0.60 4.45
N GLN A 38 13.89 -0.35 3.92
CA GLN A 38 13.82 -0.64 2.49
C GLN A 38 12.78 0.19 1.75
N GLY A 39 11.92 0.92 2.46
CA GLY A 39 10.76 1.60 1.87
C GLY A 39 9.75 0.63 1.28
N LYS A 40 9.51 -0.52 1.94
CA LYS A 40 8.57 -1.55 1.50
C LYS A 40 7.48 -1.78 2.52
N VAL A 41 6.31 -2.14 2.05
CA VAL A 41 5.13 -2.43 2.85
C VAL A 41 4.56 -3.75 2.34
N THR A 42 4.64 -4.78 3.16
CA THR A 42 4.10 -6.10 2.86
C THR A 42 2.76 -6.23 3.54
N VAL A 43 1.73 -6.58 2.78
CA VAL A 43 0.35 -6.69 3.20
C VAL A 43 -0.08 -8.13 2.96
N ARG A 44 -0.51 -8.81 4.03
CA ARG A 44 -1.07 -10.17 3.99
C ARG A 44 -2.56 -10.07 4.26
N GLY A 45 -3.38 -10.54 3.34
CA GLY A 45 -4.83 -10.46 3.51
C GLY A 45 -5.61 -11.12 2.39
N SER A 46 -6.93 -11.08 2.53
CA SER A 46 -7.86 -11.37 1.43
C SER A 46 -8.19 -10.06 0.73
N VAL A 47 -7.20 -9.53 0.01
CA VAL A 47 -7.41 -8.31 -0.79
C VAL A 47 -8.10 -8.74 -2.08
N ASP A 48 -9.38 -8.41 -2.23
CA ASP A 48 -10.07 -8.49 -3.51
C ASP A 48 -9.49 -7.44 -4.46
N PRO A 49 -8.70 -7.84 -5.49
CA PRO A 49 -8.09 -6.89 -6.43
C PRO A 49 -9.13 -6.08 -7.21
N LYS A 50 -10.40 -6.51 -7.21
CA LYS A 50 -11.51 -5.85 -7.88
C LYS A 50 -12.03 -4.60 -7.17
N LYS A 51 -11.81 -4.41 -5.85
CA LYS A 51 -12.59 -3.43 -5.09
C LYS A 51 -11.94 -2.05 -4.89
N LYS A 52 -10.61 -1.89 -5.02
CA LYS A 52 -9.97 -0.57 -4.78
C LYS A 52 -8.77 -0.22 -5.68
N MET A 53 -8.71 -0.74 -6.91
CA MET A 53 -7.80 -0.23 -7.92
C MET A 53 -8.40 0.94 -8.73
N LYS A 54 -9.13 1.86 -8.09
CA LYS A 54 -9.70 3.06 -8.76
C LYS A 54 -9.17 4.40 -8.23
N ARG A 55 -8.14 4.38 -7.36
CA ARG A 55 -7.59 5.64 -6.80
C ARG A 55 -6.06 5.76 -6.71
N MET A 56 -5.29 4.77 -7.17
CA MET A 56 -3.82 4.83 -7.05
C MET A 56 -3.03 4.62 -8.35
N LEU A 57 -3.68 4.34 -9.49
CA LEU A 57 -3.00 4.24 -10.80
C LEU A 57 -3.10 5.47 -11.70
N SER A 58 -3.80 6.54 -11.30
CA SER A 58 -3.84 7.78 -12.11
C SER A 58 -2.54 8.58 -12.11
N GLN A 59 -1.42 8.01 -11.67
CA GLN A 59 -0.09 8.61 -11.81
C GLN A 59 0.92 7.56 -12.30
N LYS A 60 0.67 6.95 -13.46
CA LYS A 60 1.70 6.47 -14.41
C LYS A 60 1.07 6.00 -15.72
N GLU A 61 0.32 6.87 -16.37
CA GLU A 61 0.35 6.91 -17.83
C GLU A 61 1.02 8.24 -18.17
N GLY A 62 2.33 8.17 -18.37
CA GLY A 62 3.01 9.18 -19.15
C GLY A 62 2.31 9.23 -20.50
N LYS A 63 1.93 10.44 -20.91
CA LYS A 63 1.51 10.76 -22.27
C LYS A 63 2.45 10.05 -23.25
N ASN A 64 1.99 8.99 -23.90
CA ASN A 64 2.58 8.61 -25.18
C ASN A 64 2.07 9.68 -26.16
N LYS A 65 2.95 10.63 -26.45
CA LYS A 65 2.73 11.64 -27.48
C LYS A 65 2.72 10.98 -28.86
#